data_AF-A0A8X6HAF9-F1
#
_entry.id   AF-A0A8X6HAF9-F1
#
_cell.length_a   1.000
_cell.length_b   1.000
_cell.length_c   1.000
_cell.angle_alpha   90.00
_cell.angle_beta   90.00
_cell.angle_gamma   90.00
#
_symmetry.space_group_name_H-M   'P 1'
#
loop_
_entity.id
_entity.type
_entity.pdbx_description
1 polymer ?
#
loop_
_entity_poly.entity_id
_entity_poly.type
_entity_poly.pdbx_seq_one_letter_code
_entity_poly.pdbx_strand_id
1 'polypeptide(L)'
;MDVIYFPEDGVQRDYKEIVKYLDGIVLMIDITEDEAGLLDVTSLLAKLMKSSGKKRPPYILVGNKKDVCIAEDRSLEGGYKVKNYYEDGDNIVNKIGAKRYFECSAKRNLYCLPLALYVLQNFIQKPDLRT
;
A
#
# COMPACT_ATOMS: atom_id res chain seq x y z
N MET A 1 4.84 8.72 12.61
CA MET A 1 4.23 7.88 11.57
C MET A 1 4.99 6.58 11.57
N ASP A 2 4.39 5.53 12.11
CA ASP A 2 5.03 4.21 12.16
C ASP A 2 4.69 3.46 10.88
N VAL A 3 5.69 3.24 10.03
CA VAL A 3 5.55 2.41 8.83
C VAL A 3 5.82 0.96 9.24
N ILE A 4 4.77 0.13 9.21
CA ILE A 4 4.93 -1.31 9.43
C ILE A 4 5.35 -1.93 8.10
N TYR A 5 6.62 -2.30 8.00
CA TYR A 5 7.12 -3.22 6.99
C TYR A 5 6.89 -4.65 7.51
N PHE A 6 6.37 -5.55 6.67
CA PHE A 6 6.33 -6.98 6.95
C PHE A 6 7.54 -7.61 6.25
N PRO A 7 8.71 -7.70 6.92
CA PRO A 7 9.85 -8.39 6.34
C PRO A 7 9.53 -9.89 6.19
N GLU A 8 9.97 -10.49 5.09
CA GLU A 8 9.93 -11.94 4.86
C GLU A 8 10.78 -12.71 5.90
N ASP A 9 11.66 -11.99 6.61
CA ASP A 9 12.77 -12.47 7.41
C ASP A 9 12.37 -13.14 8.75
N GLY A 10 11.10 -13.49 8.96
CA GLY A 10 10.65 -14.28 10.11
C GLY A 10 10.76 -13.58 11.48
N VAL A 11 11.09 -12.29 11.53
CA VAL A 11 11.09 -11.51 12.78
C VAL A 11 9.64 -11.26 13.21
N GLN A 12 9.11 -12.15 14.05
CA GLN A 12 7.87 -11.95 14.78
C GLN A 12 8.03 -10.80 15.77
N ARG A 13 7.82 -9.56 15.31
CA ARG A 13 7.51 -8.46 16.22
C ARG A 13 6.10 -8.69 16.76
N ASP A 14 5.86 -8.30 18.01
CA ASP A 14 4.50 -8.33 18.56
C ASP A 14 3.68 -7.18 17.94
N TYR A 15 3.24 -7.40 16.70
CA TYR A 15 2.48 -6.43 15.92
C TYR A 15 1.13 -6.08 16.59
N LYS A 16 0.68 -6.85 17.60
CA LYS A 16 -0.55 -6.57 18.35
C LYS A 16 -0.49 -5.23 19.07
N GLU A 17 0.65 -4.89 19.66
CA GLU A 17 0.81 -3.61 20.37
C GLU A 17 0.87 -2.44 19.38
N ILE A 18 1.57 -2.59 18.26
CA ILE A 18 1.71 -1.51 17.25
C ILE A 18 0.36 -1.20 16.59
N VAL A 19 -0.43 -2.23 16.24
CA VAL A 19 -1.74 -2.07 15.59
C VAL A 19 -2.73 -1.26 16.44
N LYS A 20 -2.57 -1.25 17.77
CA LYS A 20 -3.40 -0.43 18.67
C LYS A 20 -3.26 1.07 18.39
N TYR A 21 -2.10 1.52 17.93
CA TYR A 21 -1.79 2.95 17.74
C TYR A 21 -1.86 3.42 16.30
N LEU A 22 -2.15 2.53 15.35
CA LEU A 22 -2.22 2.92 13.93
C LEU A 22 -3.48 3.74 13.64
N ASP A 23 -3.26 4.89 12.99
CA ASP A 23 -4.32 5.73 12.40
C ASP A 23 -4.70 5.29 10.98
N GLY A 24 -3.78 4.59 10.30
CA GLY A 24 -4.00 3.99 8.99
C GLY A 24 -2.88 3.04 8.60
N ILE A 25 -3.12 2.25 7.56
CA ILE A 25 -2.18 1.23 7.07
C ILE A 25 -1.90 1.43 5.59
N VAL A 26 -0.63 1.36 5.21
CA VAL A 26 -0.21 1.28 3.82
C VAL A 26 0.15 -0.16 3.53
N LEU A 27 -0.69 -0.84 2.76
CA LEU A 27 -0.52 -2.23 2.38
C LEU A 27 0.24 -2.30 1.07
N MET A 28 1.47 -2.79 1.09
CA MET A 28 2.32 -2.80 -0.11
C MET A 28 2.39 -4.20 -0.69
N ILE A 29 2.24 -4.31 -2.01
CA ILE A 29 2.43 -5.54 -2.79
C ILE A 29 3.44 -5.27 -3.90
N ASP A 30 4.12 -6.31 -4.35
CA ASP A 30 4.84 -6.27 -5.60
C ASP A 30 3.86 -6.49 -6.76
N ILE A 31 3.78 -5.54 -7.69
CA ILE A 31 2.88 -5.71 -8.86
C ILE A 31 3.41 -6.71 -9.88
N THR A 32 4.64 -7.20 -9.72
CA THR A 32 5.20 -8.22 -10.61
C THR A 32 4.82 -9.63 -10.17
N GLU A 33 4.25 -9.77 -8.97
CA GLU A 33 3.73 -11.02 -8.43
C GLU A 33 2.29 -11.28 -8.93
N ASP A 34 1.85 -12.53 -8.77
CA ASP A 34 0.50 -12.94 -9.17
C ASP A 34 -0.56 -12.51 -8.13
N GLU A 35 -1.84 -12.76 -8.42
CA GLU A 35 -2.93 -12.42 -7.50
C GLU A 35 -2.84 -13.11 -6.13
N ALA A 36 -1.99 -14.13 -5.97
CA ALA A 36 -1.82 -14.84 -4.70
C ALA A 36 -1.20 -13.93 -3.63
N GLY A 37 -0.22 -13.09 -4.00
CA GLY A 37 0.40 -12.12 -3.08
C GLY A 37 -0.61 -11.14 -2.47
N LEU A 38 -1.62 -10.75 -3.24
CA LEU A 38 -2.71 -9.88 -2.75
C LEU A 38 -3.60 -10.59 -1.71
N LEU A 39 -3.94 -11.86 -1.95
CA LEU A 39 -4.76 -12.67 -1.04
C LEU A 39 -4.04 -12.95 0.28
N ASP A 40 -2.73 -13.19 0.22
CA ASP A 40 -1.91 -13.44 1.40
C ASP A 40 -1.80 -12.21 2.29
N VAL A 41 -1.53 -11.06 1.70
CA VAL A 41 -1.36 -9.80 2.42
C VAL A 41 -2.68 -9.33 3.05
N THR A 42 -3.82 -9.54 2.38
CA THR A 42 -5.15 -9.24 2.95
C THR A 42 -5.54 -10.20 4.07
N SER A 43 -5.19 -11.48 3.95
CA SER A 43 -5.38 -12.50 4.99
C SER A 43 -4.53 -12.19 6.22
N LEU A 44 -3.29 -11.75 6.04
CA LEU A 44 -2.41 -11.32 7.13
C LEU A 44 -3.00 -10.12 7.87
N LEU A 45 -3.47 -9.10 7.14
CA LEU A 45 -4.15 -7.94 7.72
C LEU A 45 -5.38 -8.36 8.54
N ALA A 46 -6.20 -9.28 8.03
CA ALA A 46 -7.37 -9.77 8.75
C ALA A 46 -6.99 -10.48 10.07
N LYS A 47 -5.96 -11.32 10.05
CA LYS A 47 -5.44 -12.01 11.25
C LYS A 47 -4.93 -11.02 12.28
N LEU A 48 -4.13 -10.03 11.86
CA LEU A 48 -3.60 -8.99 12.74
C LEU A 48 -4.71 -8.20 13.40
N MET A 49 -5.70 -7.77 12.63
CA MET A 49 -6.83 -7.00 13.16
C MET A 49 -7.64 -7.81 14.17
N LYS A 50 -7.97 -9.07 13.86
CA LYS A 50 -8.69 -9.97 14.77
C LYS A 50 -7.95 -10.13 16.10
N SER A 51 -6.62 -10.22 16.05
CA SER A 51 -5.79 -10.41 17.24
C SER A 51 -5.65 -9.16 18.13
N SER A 52 -5.86 -7.97 17.56
CA SER A 52 -5.71 -6.68 18.26
C SER A 52 -6.95 -6.22 19.03
N GLY A 53 -8.14 -6.76 18.72
CA GLY A 53 -9.41 -6.31 19.31
C GLY A 53 -9.87 -4.90 18.86
N LYS A 54 -9.10 -4.20 18.01
CA LYS A 54 -9.44 -2.87 17.48
C LYS A 54 -10.23 -2.97 16.18
N LYS A 55 -11.14 -2.02 15.95
CA LYS A 55 -11.76 -1.82 14.62
C LYS A 55 -10.65 -1.60 13.58
N ARG A 56 -10.80 -2.24 12.40
CA ARG A 56 -9.85 -2.11 11.29
C ARG A 56 -9.64 -0.62 10.94
N PRO A 57 -8.42 -0.07 11.09
CA PRO A 57 -8.11 1.28 10.66
C PRO A 57 -8.20 1.35 9.13
N PRO A 58 -8.40 2.55 8.56
CA PRO A 58 -8.42 2.71 7.12
C PRO A 58 -7.07 2.30 6.52
N TYR A 59 -7.11 1.67 5.34
CA TYR A 59 -5.90 1.25 4.66
C TYR A 59 -5.97 1.52 3.16
N ILE A 60 -4.82 1.72 2.56
CA ILE A 60 -4.65 1.79 1.11
C ILE A 60 -3.82 0.61 0.63
N LEU A 61 -4.03 0.21 -0.62
CA LEU A 61 -3.18 -0.75 -1.31
C LEU A 61 -2.19 0.00 -2.20
N VAL A 62 -0.94 -0.44 -2.20
CA VAL A 62 0.14 0.13 -3.00
C VAL A 62 0.83 -0.99 -3.76
N GLY A 63 0.70 -0.97 -5.08
CA GLY A 63 1.52 -1.74 -5.98
C GLY A 63 2.88 -1.08 -6.18
N ASN A 64 3.94 -1.68 -5.65
CA ASN A 64 5.32 -1.22 -5.86
C ASN A 64 5.95 -1.92 -7.08
N LYS A 65 7.10 -1.43 -7.53
CA LYS A 65 7.86 -1.89 -8.71
C LYS A 65 7.20 -1.56 -10.05
N LYS A 66 6.48 -0.43 -10.12
CA LYS A 66 5.91 0.11 -11.38
C LYS A 66 6.92 0.23 -12.52
N ASP A 67 8.19 0.43 -12.21
CA ASP A 67 9.27 0.50 -13.20
C ASP A 67 9.49 -0.78 -14.00
N VAL A 68 9.08 -1.95 -13.49
CA VAL A 68 9.17 -3.24 -14.19
C VAL A 68 8.03 -3.40 -15.21
N CYS A 69 6.90 -2.75 -14.99
CA CYS A 69 5.74 -2.75 -15.91
C CYS A 69 5.84 -1.67 -17.00
N ILE A 70 6.81 -0.76 -16.91
CA ILE A 70 7.13 0.17 -17.98
C ILE A 70 7.98 -0.62 -18.98
N ALA A 71 7.39 -1.00 -20.11
CA ALA A 71 8.17 -1.58 -21.21
C ALA A 71 9.33 -0.63 -21.53
N GLU A 72 10.56 -1.15 -21.62
CA GLU A 72 11.69 -0.41 -22.19
C GLU A 72 11.42 -0.16 -23.68
N ASP A 73 10.55 0.78 -24.01
CA ASP A 73 10.49 1.33 -25.36
C ASP A 73 11.63 2.36 -25.45
N ARG A 74 12.82 1.88 -25.84
CA ARG A 74 13.98 2.71 -26.19
C ARG A 74 13.79 3.39 -27.55
N SER A 75 12.59 3.82 -27.90
CA SER A 75 12.42 4.76 -29.01
C SER A 75 12.67 6.17 -28.47
N LEU A 76 13.69 6.80 -29.03
CA LEU A 76 14.30 8.09 -28.69
C LEU A 76 13.36 9.32 -28.84
N GLU A 77 12.05 9.16 -28.72
CA GLU A 77 11.06 10.24 -28.91
C GLU A 77 9.93 10.19 -27.85
N GLY A 78 10.29 10.47 -26.59
CA GLY A 78 9.42 11.28 -25.71
C GLY A 78 8.20 10.65 -25.02
N GLY A 79 8.06 9.33 -24.87
CA GLY A 79 6.95 8.79 -24.07
C GLY A 79 7.14 7.37 -23.53
N TYR A 80 7.07 7.20 -22.22
CA TYR A 80 6.95 5.87 -21.59
C TYR A 80 5.50 5.37 -21.71
N LYS A 81 5.29 4.23 -22.36
CA LYS A 81 4.01 3.50 -22.22
C LYS A 81 4.01 2.75 -20.89
N VAL A 82 3.22 3.26 -19.95
CA VAL A 82 3.01 2.63 -18.66
C VAL A 82 1.88 1.63 -18.80
N LYS A 83 2.17 0.33 -18.70
CA LYS A 83 1.12 -0.68 -18.54
C LYS A 83 0.66 -0.62 -17.08
N ASN A 84 -0.61 -0.28 -16.84
CA ASN A 84 -1.20 -0.50 -15.53
C ASN A 84 -1.33 -2.02 -15.35
N TYR A 85 -0.77 -2.57 -14.27
CA TYR A 85 -0.75 -4.02 -14.08
C TYR A 85 -2.14 -4.53 -13.73
N TYR A 86 -2.89 -3.73 -12.98
CA TYR A 86 -4.31 -3.93 -12.78
C TYR A 86 -5.07 -2.86 -13.55
N GLU A 87 -5.72 -3.25 -14.65
CA GLU A 87 -6.55 -2.35 -15.47
C GLU A 87 -7.73 -1.78 -14.67
N ASP A 88 -8.12 -2.43 -13.56
CA ASP A 88 -9.20 -2.01 -12.69
C ASP A 88 -8.79 -2.03 -11.20
N GLY A 89 -7.96 -1.05 -10.82
CA GLY A 89 -7.56 -0.85 -9.44
C GLY A 89 -8.75 -0.63 -8.49
N ASP A 90 -9.86 -0.08 -8.98
CA ASP A 90 -11.06 0.16 -8.18
C ASP A 90 -11.76 -1.16 -7.82
N ASN A 91 -11.80 -2.15 -8.72
CA ASN A 91 -12.31 -3.49 -8.40
C ASN A 91 -11.51 -4.15 -7.27
N ILE A 92 -10.19 -4.01 -7.26
CA ILE A 92 -9.35 -4.56 -6.20
C ILE A 92 -9.65 -3.87 -4.87
N VAL A 93 -9.73 -2.54 -4.87
CA VAL A 93 -10.05 -1.73 -3.69
C VAL A 93 -11.38 -2.16 -3.09
N ASN A 94 -12.41 -2.32 -3.94
CA ASN A 94 -13.73 -2.76 -3.54
C ASN A 94 -13.73 -4.19 -2.99
N LYS A 95 -13.04 -5.12 -3.68
CA LYS A 95 -12.93 -6.53 -3.27
C LYS A 95 -12.31 -6.68 -1.90
N ILE A 96 -11.25 -5.91 -1.61
CA ILE A 96 -10.51 -6.05 -0.36
C ILE A 96 -10.96 -5.07 0.72
N GLY A 97 -11.78 -4.07 0.41
CA GLY A 97 -12.22 -3.03 1.35
C GLY A 97 -11.15 -1.98 1.67
N ALA A 98 -10.21 -1.73 0.75
CA ALA A 98 -9.26 -0.63 0.89
C ALA A 98 -9.94 0.72 0.59
N LYS A 99 -9.29 1.84 0.93
CA LYS A 99 -9.75 3.19 0.56
C LYS A 99 -9.35 3.57 -0.86
N ARG A 100 -8.20 3.11 -1.32
CA ARG A 100 -7.60 3.49 -2.60
C ARG A 100 -6.49 2.53 -3.00
N TYR A 101 -6.24 2.45 -4.30
CA TYR A 101 -5.09 1.79 -4.89
C TYR A 101 -4.14 2.81 -5.51
N PHE A 102 -2.84 2.63 -5.28
CA PHE A 102 -1.76 3.38 -5.93
C PHE A 102 -0.77 2.42 -6.54
N GLU A 103 -0.18 2.81 -7.67
CA GLU A 103 1.03 2.15 -8.20
C GLU A 103 2.20 3.12 -8.11
N CYS A 104 3.34 2.67 -7.58
CA CYS A 104 4.54 3.47 -7.46
C CYS A 104 5.81 2.69 -7.84
N SER A 105 6.89 3.41 -8.08
CA SER A 105 8.23 2.84 -8.17
C SER A 105 9.14 3.59 -7.24
N ALA A 106 9.54 2.94 -6.14
CA ALA A 106 10.58 3.50 -5.26
C ALA A 106 11.89 3.71 -6.01
N LYS A 107 12.26 2.81 -6.93
CA LYS A 107 13.50 2.87 -7.72
C LYS A 107 13.57 4.10 -8.62
N ARG A 108 12.47 4.44 -9.29
CA ARG A 108 12.38 5.61 -10.20
C ARG A 108 11.76 6.84 -9.53
N ASN A 109 11.45 6.78 -8.24
CA ASN A 109 10.68 7.78 -7.50
C ASN A 109 9.36 8.17 -8.21
N LEU A 110 8.71 7.22 -8.87
CA LEU A 110 7.45 7.45 -9.58
C LEU A 110 6.28 7.34 -8.61
N TYR A 111 5.47 8.39 -8.52
CA TYR A 111 4.24 8.46 -7.71
C TYR A 111 4.42 8.28 -6.19
N CYS A 112 5.65 8.20 -5.67
CA CYS A 112 5.94 8.12 -4.23
C CYS A 112 5.51 9.39 -3.47
N LEU A 113 5.74 10.58 -4.05
CA LEU A 113 5.33 11.87 -3.48
C LEU A 113 3.80 11.99 -3.38
N PRO A 114 3.03 11.79 -4.47
CA PRO A 114 1.56 11.73 -4.40
C PRO A 114 1.03 10.73 -3.37
N LEU A 115 1.64 9.53 -3.29
CA LEU A 115 1.29 8.53 -2.29
C LEU A 115 1.51 9.04 -0.85
N ALA A 116 2.68 9.61 -0.58
CA ALA A 116 3.01 10.14 0.73
C ALA A 116 2.04 11.27 1.13
N LEU A 117 1.78 12.22 0.23
CA LEU A 117 0.83 13.31 0.47
C LEU A 117 -0.58 12.79 0.74
N TYR A 118 -1.05 11.79 -0.01
CA TYR A 118 -2.35 11.17 0.22
C TYR A 118 -2.44 10.55 1.61
N VAL A 119 -1.40 9.81 2.03
CA VAL A 119 -1.33 9.19 3.36
C VAL A 119 -1.38 10.25 4.46
N LEU A 120 -0.57 11.31 4.34
CA LEU A 120 -0.57 12.41 5.31
C LEU A 120 -1.95 13.08 5.41
N GLN A 121 -2.63 13.31 4.28
CA GLN A 121 -3.93 13.97 4.27
C GLN A 121 -5.07 13.11 4.81
N ASN A 122 -4.99 11.78 4.68
CA ASN A 122 -6.11 10.88 4.96
C ASN A 122 -5.97 10.07 6.25
N PHE A 123 -4.73 9.84 6.72
CA PHE A 123 -4.47 9.02 7.90
C PHE A 123 -3.99 9.84 9.09
N ILE A 124 -3.33 10.98 8.88
CA ILE A 124 -2.96 11.84 10.00
C ILE A 124 -4.17 12.71 10.34
N GLN A 125 -4.80 12.45 11.48
CA GLN A 125 -5.75 13.42 12.04
C GLN A 125 -4.97 14.69 12.36
N LYS A 126 -5.47 15.84 11.87
CA LYS A 126 -4.98 17.13 12.38
C LYS A 126 -5.21 17.12 13.88
N PRO A 127 -4.21 17.47 14.73
CA PRO A 127 -4.49 17.67 16.14
C PRO A 127 -5.67 18.63 16.25
N ASP A 128 -6.65 18.29 17.09
CA ASP A 128 -7.75 19.19 17.36
C ASP A 128 -7.16 20.43 18.05
N LEU A 129 -6.94 21.50 17.29
CA LEU A 129 -6.35 22.76 17.77
C LEU A 129 -7.32 23.53 18.68
N ARG A 130 -8.42 22.90 19.12
CA ARG A 130 -9.40 23.43 20.06
C ARG A 130 -9.08 22.97 21.49
N THR A 131 -7.91 23.36 22.00
CA THR A 131 -7.61 23.36 23.44
C THR A 131 -6.81 24.59 23.78
#